data_AF-A0A521QCU5-F1
#
_entry.id   AF-A0A521QCU5-F1
#
_cell.length_a   1.000
_cell.length_b   1.000
_cell.length_c   1.000
_cell.angle_alpha   90.00
_cell.angle_beta   90.00
_cell.angle_gamma   90.00
#
_symmetry.space_group_name_H-M   'P 1'
#
loop_
_entity.id
_entity.type
_entity.pdbx_description
1 polymer ?
#
loop_
_entity_poly.entity_id
_entity_poly.type
_entity_poly.pdbx_seq_one_letter_code
_entity_poly.pdbx_strand_id
1 'polypeptide(L)' 'MLATIEATIDKTGHLHSVESGQTIKPGRALLTWLEPDTTHEPALMAESALAQDWLNPEEDAAWAHLQPGK' A
#
# COMPACT_ATOMS: atom_id res chain seq x y z
N MET A 1 17.48 -23.80 -2.69
CA MET A 1 16.97 -22.42 -2.65
C MET A 1 15.46 -22.47 -2.63
N LEU A 2 14.82 -21.78 -1.68
CA LEU A 2 13.37 -21.54 -1.70
C LEU A 2 13.12 -20.31 -2.57
N ALA A 3 12.17 -20.40 -3.49
CA ALA A 3 11.70 -19.27 -4.29
C ALA A 3 10.25 -18.99 -3.88
N THR A 4 9.99 -17.76 -3.44
CA THR A 4 8.64 -17.29 -3.15
C THR A 4 8.15 -16.54 -4.37
N ILE A 5 6.95 -16.87 -4.83
CA ILE A 5 6.27 -16.18 -5.92
C ILE A 5 4.96 -15.62 -5.37
N GLU A 6 4.59 -14.42 -5.81
CA GLU A 6 3.30 -13.86 -5.49
C GLU A 6 2.27 -14.39 -6.48
N ALA A 7 1.19 -14.97 -5.96
CA ALA A 7 0.15 -15.58 -6.77
C ALA A 7 -1.24 -15.27 -6.22
N THR A 8 -2.20 -15.12 -7.12
CA THR A 8 -3.62 -15.03 -6.81
C THR A 8 -4.27 -16.39 -7.00
N ILE A 9 -5.31 -16.67 -6.22
CA ILE A 9 -6.10 -17.90 -6.36
C ILE A 9 -7.47 -17.51 -6.89
N ASP A 10 -7.86 -18.09 -8.02
CA ASP A 10 -9.16 -17.85 -8.60
C ASP A 10 -10.29 -18.63 -7.89
N LYS A 11 -11.53 -18.41 -8.31
CA LYS A 11 -12.72 -19.08 -7.75
C LYS A 11 -12.72 -20.60 -7.96
N THR A 12 -11.91 -21.10 -8.89
CA THR A 12 -11.76 -22.52 -9.19
C THR A 12 -10.59 -23.15 -8.43
N GLY A 13 -9.81 -22.35 -7.71
CA GLY A 13 -8.65 -22.81 -6.94
C GLY A 13 -7.36 -22.86 -7.74
N HIS A 14 -7.32 -22.30 -8.95
CA HIS A 14 -6.07 -22.23 -9.72
C HIS A 14 -5.24 -21.03 -9.27
N LEU A 15 -3.93 -21.26 -9.15
CA LEU A 15 -2.92 -20.26 -8.84
C LEU A 15 -2.47 -19.55 -10.12
N HIS A 16 -2.54 -18.23 -10.11
CA HIS A 16 -2.06 -17.36 -11.18
C HIS A 16 -0.97 -16.45 -10.64
N SER A 17 0.18 -16.40 -11.32
CA SER A 17 1.26 -15.47 -10.96
C SER A 17 0.79 -14.02 -11.11
N VAL A 18 1.11 -13.18 -10.12
CA VAL A 18 0.87 -11.73 -10.22
C VAL A 18 1.87 -11.09 -11.18
N GLU A 19 3.12 -11.55 -11.16
CA GLU A 19 4.16 -11.04 -12.05
C GLU A 19 4.01 -11.64 -13.46
N SER A 20 3.91 -10.77 -14.47
CA SER A 20 3.75 -11.16 -15.87
C SER A 20 4.99 -11.90 -16.38
N GLY A 21 4.82 -13.13 -16.86
CA GLY A 21 5.89 -13.96 -17.41
C GLY A 21 6.51 -14.96 -16.43
N GLN A 22 6.16 -14.89 -15.14
CA GLN A 22 6.59 -15.89 -14.18
C GLN A 22 5.67 -17.11 -14.25
N THR A 23 6.24 -18.28 -14.53
CA THR A 23 5.50 -19.54 -14.65
C THR A 23 5.58 -20.34 -13.36
N ILE A 24 4.43 -20.72 -12.82
CA ILE A 24 4.35 -21.60 -11.65
C ILE A 24 4.71 -23.03 -12.09
N LYS A 25 5.81 -23.55 -11.55
CA LYS A 25 6.27 -24.90 -11.88
C LYS A 25 5.33 -25.94 -11.24
N PRO A 26 5.06 -27.07 -11.92
CA PRO A 26 4.33 -28.18 -11.31
C PRO A 26 5.15 -28.77 -10.15
N GLY A 27 4.52 -28.97 -9.00
CA GLY A 27 5.19 -29.54 -7.84
C GLY A 27 4.52 -29.19 -6.52
N ARG A 28 5.26 -29.40 -5.42
CA ARG A 28 4.83 -29.00 -4.08
C ARG A 28 5.23 -27.54 -3.84
N ALA A 29 4.28 -26.73 -3.41
CA ALA A 29 4.48 -25.34 -3.01
C ALA A 29 4.02 -25.12 -1.57
N LEU A 30 4.54 -24.07 -0.94
CA LEU A 30 4.03 -23.54 0.32
C LEU A 30 3.21 -22.30 -0.02
N LEU A 31 2.02 -22.20 0.55
CA LEU A 31 1.14 -21.06 0.38
C LEU A 31 1.11 -20.26 1.68
N THR A 32 1.35 -18.96 1.57
CA THR A 32 1.23 -18.02 2.69
C THR A 32 0.11 -17.05 2.35
N TRP A 33 -0.87 -16.93 3.24
CA TRP A 33 -1.92 -15.91 3.08
C TRP A 33 -1.36 -14.58 3.56
N LEU A 34 -1.39 -13.57 2.70
CA LEU A 34 -1.09 -12.20 3.11
C LEU A 34 -2.34 -11.65 3.78
N GLU A 35 -2.24 -11.29 5.06
CA GLU A 35 -3.30 -10.50 5.68
C GLU A 35 -3.33 -9.12 5.01
N PRO A 36 -4.52 -8.56 4.74
CA PRO A 36 -4.60 -7.22 4.20
C PRO A 36 -3.87 -6.27 5.15
N ASP A 37 -2.98 -5.43 4.60
CA ASP A 37 -2.25 -4.39 5.32
C ASP A 37 -3.21 -3.30 5.83
N THR A 38 -4.08 -3.66 6.76
CA THR A 38 -4.99 -2.76 7.48
C THR A 38 -4.25 -2.01 8.59
N THR A 39 -3.06 -2.48 8.96
CA THR A 39 -2.26 -1.93 10.06
C THR A 39 -1.32 -0.79 9.61
N HIS A 40 -1.11 -0.62 8.30
CA HIS A 40 -0.15 0.34 7.76
C HIS A 40 -0.75 1.16 6.62
N GLU A 41 -1.80 1.94 6.89
CA GLU A 41 -2.04 3.14 6.09
C GLU A 41 -1.10 4.23 6.62
N PRO A 42 0.11 4.42 6.04
CA PRO A 42 1.01 5.49 6.47
C PRO A 42 0.33 6.86 6.39
N ALA A 43 -0.70 7.00 5.53
CA ALA A 43 -1.55 8.19 5.47
C ALA A 43 -2.28 8.47 6.78
N LEU A 44 -2.92 7.46 7.40
CA LEU A 44 -3.65 7.61 8.66
C LEU A 44 -2.72 7.89 9.85
N MET A 45 -1.52 7.29 9.85
CA MET A 45 -0.51 7.58 10.88
C MET A 45 0.13 8.96 10.69
N ALA A 46 0.36 9.36 9.44
CA ALA A 46 0.93 10.67 9.10
C ALA A 46 -0.05 11.82 9.39
N GLU A 47 -1.36 11.61 9.19
CA GLU A 47 -2.38 12.61 9.51
C GLU A 47 -2.30 13.06 10.97
N SER A 48 -2.25 12.11 11.91
CA SER A 48 -2.16 12.43 13.34
C SER A 48 -0.84 13.11 13.73
N ALA A 49 0.26 12.75 13.07
CA ALA A 49 1.58 13.33 13.32
C ALA A 49 1.72 14.74 12.73
N LEU A 50 1.18 14.99 11.53
CA LEU A 50 1.26 16.27 10.83
C LEU A 50 0.21 17.26 11.32
N ALA A 51 -0.94 16.80 11.82
CA ALA A 51 -2.01 17.67 12.32
C ALA A 51 -1.58 18.65 13.42
N GLN A 52 -0.55 18.32 14.21
CA GLN A 52 -0.06 19.18 15.29
C GLN A 52 0.63 20.44 14.78
N ASP A 53 1.38 20.32 13.67
CA ASP A 53 2.12 21.44 13.09
C ASP A 53 1.32 22.09 11.94
N TRP A 54 0.56 21.28 11.19
CA TRP A 54 -0.09 21.67 9.94
C TRP A 54 -1.45 22.38 10.09
N LEU A 55 -2.16 22.14 11.20
CA LEU A 55 -3.45 22.80 11.47
C LEU A 55 -3.30 24.09 12.28
N ASN A 56 -2.08 24.62 12.39
CA ASN A 56 -1.86 25.86 13.12
C ASN A 56 -2.39 27.05 12.31
N PRO A 57 -3.12 28.00 12.95
CA PRO A 57 -3.66 29.18 12.26
C PRO A 57 -2.59 30.04 11.57
N GLU A 58 -1.34 29.95 12.03
CA GLU A 58 -0.19 30.62 11.43
C GLU A 58 0.17 30.05 10.06
N GLU A 59 0.01 28.74 9.86
CA GLU A 59 0.22 28.11 8.56
C GLU A 59 -0.91 28.45 7.60
N ASP A 60 -2.16 28.44 8.04
CA ASP A 60 -3.30 28.89 7.21
C ASP A 60 -3.09 30.33 6.70
N ALA A 61 -2.55 31.22 7.54
CA ALA A 61 -2.20 32.59 7.15
C ALA A 61 -1.03 32.61 6.14
N ALA A 62 0.02 31.82 6.37
CA ALA A 62 1.16 31.71 5.45
C ALA A 62 0.73 31.19 4.06
N TRP A 63 -0.21 30.24 4.02
CA TRP A 63 -0.73 29.64 2.80
C TRP A 63 -1.70 30.57 2.05
N ALA A 64 -2.48 31.38 2.78
CA ALA A 64 -3.35 32.39 2.18
C ALA A 64 -2.58 33.41 1.32
N HIS A 65 -1.31 33.66 1.62
CA HIS A 65 -0.45 34.56 0.85
C HIS A 65 0.08 33.96 -0.46
N LEU A 66 -0.05 32.65 -0.66
CA LEU A 66 0.48 31.93 -1.82
C LEU A 66 -0.58 31.62 -2.89
N GLN A 67 -1.85 32.01 -2.68
CA GLN A 67 -2.88 31.85 -3.71
C GLN A 67 -2.65 32.81 -4.88
N PRO A 68 -2.53 32.32 -6.12
CA PRO A 68 -2.36 33.18 -7.28
C PRO A 68 -3.70 33.84 -7.61
N GLY A 69 -3.81 35.13 -7.31
CA GLY A 69 -4.95 35.96 -7.70
C GLY A 69 -5.50 36.81 -6.56
N LYS A 70 -4.87 37.96 -6.33
CA LYS A 70 -5.59 39.14 -5.87
C LYS A 70 -5.44 40.22 -6.93
#